data_AF-T1B629-F1
#
_entry.id   AF-T1B629-F1
#
_cell.length_a   1.000
_cell.length_b   1.000
_cell.length_c   1.000
_cell.angle_alpha   90.00
_cell.angle_beta   90.00
_cell.angle_gamma   90.00
#
_symmetry.space_group_name_H-M   'P 1'
#
loop_
_entity.id
_entity.type
_entity.pdbx_description
1 polymer ?
#
loop_
_entity_poly.entity_id
_entity_poly.type
_entity_poly.pdbx_seq_one_letter_code
_entity_poly.pdbx_strand_id
1 'polypeptide(L)'
;LRERLRISTTLGFGPRFLHSTGQLHKGGPPSGLFLQLLDTPRSDVTVPGAPYSFGTVVRAQADGDADALRERGRRLLRLHLGDDAAEGLRRLAEGVRA
;
A
#
# COMPACT_ATOMS: atom_id res chain seq x y z
N LEU A 1 -11.81 10.46 -7.18
CA LEU A 1 -10.75 10.21 -8.20
C LEU A 1 -11.35 9.80 -9.53
N ARG A 2 -12.07 8.67 -9.62
CA ARG A 2 -12.72 8.20 -10.85
C ARG A 2 -13.62 9.21 -11.56
N GLU A 3 -14.54 9.85 -10.84
CA GLU A 3 -15.49 10.79 -11.45
C GLU A 3 -14.82 12.10 -11.88
N ARG A 4 -14.02 12.69 -10.99
CA ARG A 4 -13.34 13.97 -11.21
C ARG A 4 -12.20 13.90 -12.22
N LEU A 5 -11.34 12.89 -12.12
CA LEU A 5 -10.15 12.74 -12.97
C LEU A 5 -10.35 11.78 -14.14
N ARG A 6 -11.49 11.07 -14.20
CA ARG A 6 -11.78 10.05 -15.23
C ARG A 6 -10.74 8.92 -15.31
N ILE A 7 -10.05 8.65 -14.21
CA ILE A 7 -9.08 7.56 -14.06
C ILE A 7 -9.73 6.37 -13.37
N SER A 8 -9.70 5.19 -13.98
CA SER A 8 -10.14 3.96 -13.32
C SER A 8 -9.32 3.76 -12.04
N THR A 9 -10.00 3.72 -10.90
CA THR A 9 -9.37 3.65 -9.58
C THR A 9 -9.87 2.40 -8.88
N THR A 10 -8.96 1.55 -8.42
CA THR A 10 -9.25 0.37 -7.60
C THR A 10 -8.64 0.56 -6.21
N LEU A 11 -9.20 -0.15 -5.22
CA LEU A 11 -8.70 -0.17 -3.84
C LEU A 11 -8.48 -1.63 -3.43
N GLY A 12 -7.37 -1.91 -2.76
CA GLY A 12 -7.06 -3.22 -2.21
C GLY A 12 -6.32 -3.09 -0.88
N PHE A 13 -6.66 -3.96 0.08
CA PHE A 13 -5.97 -4.02 1.37
C PHE A 13 -4.79 -4.98 1.29
N GLY A 14 -3.61 -4.49 1.70
CA GLY A 14 -2.41 -5.32 1.82
C GLY A 14 -2.46 -6.21 3.06
N PRO A 15 -1.79 -7.37 3.06
CA PRO A 15 -1.12 -8.01 1.91
C PRO A 15 -2.08 -8.77 0.99
N ARG A 16 -3.38 -8.86 1.31
CA ARG A 16 -4.37 -9.71 0.62
C ARG A 16 -4.41 -9.52 -0.90
N PHE A 17 -4.33 -8.27 -1.40
CA PHE A 17 -4.44 -8.03 -2.84
C PHE A 17 -3.31 -8.65 -3.67
N LEU A 18 -2.17 -8.97 -3.03
CA LEU A 18 -1.00 -9.55 -3.71
C LEU A 18 -1.32 -10.88 -4.41
N HIS A 19 -2.29 -11.63 -3.90
CA HIS A 19 -2.72 -12.92 -4.44
C HIS A 19 -3.85 -12.83 -5.47
N SER A 20 -4.39 -11.64 -5.72
CA SER A 20 -5.48 -11.43 -6.68
C SER A 20 -5.04 -10.52 -7.82
N THR A 21 -4.89 -9.22 -7.54
CA THR A 21 -4.55 -8.21 -8.55
C THR A 21 -3.06 -7.91 -8.63
N GLY A 22 -2.24 -8.47 -7.74
CA GLY A 22 -0.80 -8.24 -7.69
C GLY A 22 -0.07 -8.54 -9.01
N GLN A 23 -0.44 -9.62 -9.70
CA GLN A 23 0.15 -9.95 -11.01
C GLN A 23 -0.23 -8.94 -12.09
N LEU A 24 -1.47 -8.45 -12.10
CA LEU A 24 -1.88 -7.40 -13.04
C LEU A 24 -1.08 -6.11 -12.82
N HIS A 25 -0.88 -5.71 -11.56
CA HIS A 25 -0.13 -4.51 -11.20
C HIS A 25 1.35 -4.58 -11.61
N LYS A 26 1.97 -5.76 -11.46
CA LYS A 26 3.41 -5.96 -11.69
C LYS A 26 3.73 -6.36 -13.13
N GLY A 27 2.96 -7.29 -13.69
CA GLY A 27 3.20 -7.89 -15.01
C GLY A 27 2.39 -7.29 -16.16
N GLY A 28 1.33 -6.53 -15.88
CA GLY A 28 0.47 -5.94 -16.92
C GLY A 28 1.09 -4.74 -17.66
N PRO A 29 0.30 -4.04 -18.50
CA PRO A 29 0.77 -2.83 -19.19
C PRO A 29 1.28 -1.74 -18.22
N PRO A 30 2.29 -0.93 -18.62
CA PRO A 30 2.93 0.08 -17.77
C PRO A 30 2.12 1.37 -17.55
N SER A 31 0.79 1.29 -17.52
CA SER A 31 -0.09 2.45 -17.37
C SER A 31 -0.47 2.76 -15.91
N GLY A 32 -0.27 1.83 -14.99
CA GLY A 32 -0.67 1.96 -13.59
C GLY A 32 -0.04 3.16 -12.84
N LEU A 33 -0.83 3.76 -11.95
CA LEU A 33 -0.41 4.71 -10.93
C LEU A 33 -0.71 4.09 -9.56
N PHE A 34 0.30 3.95 -8.73
CA PHE A 34 0.19 3.25 -7.45
C PHE A 34 0.36 4.22 -6.29
N LEU A 35 -0.60 4.19 -5.36
CA LEU A 35 -0.53 4.85 -4.07
C LEU A 35 -0.63 3.78 -2.99
N GLN A 36 0.45 3.56 -2.26
CA GLN A 36 0.44 2.70 -1.07
C GLN A 36 0.33 3.58 0.18
N LEU A 37 -0.70 3.31 0.98
CA LEU A 37 -0.88 3.93 2.29
C LEU A 37 -0.49 2.91 3.35
N LEU A 38 0.42 3.31 4.23
CA LEU A 38 0.98 2.46 5.28
C LEU A 38 0.60 3.03 6.64
N ASP A 39 0.32 2.17 7.60
CA ASP A 39 0.12 2.50 9.00
C ASP A 39 1.11 1.75 9.90
N THR A 40 1.18 2.19 11.15
CA THR A 40 1.81 1.43 12.23
C THR A 40 0.73 0.61 12.94
N PRO A 41 0.83 -0.73 12.98
CA PRO A 41 -0.12 -1.53 13.74
C PRO A 41 -0.14 -1.14 15.22
N ARG A 42 -1.34 -0.97 15.80
CA ARG A 42 -1.51 -0.67 17.23
C ARG A 42 -1.13 -1.83 18.14
N SER A 43 -1.17 -3.04 17.61
CA SER A 43 -0.81 -4.28 18.29
C SER A 43 0.03 -5.13 17.37
N ASP A 44 1.11 -5.70 17.89
CA ASP A 44 1.96 -6.60 17.15
C ASP A 44 2.07 -7.95 17.87
N VAL A 45 1.80 -9.03 17.14
CA VAL A 45 1.72 -10.39 17.67
C VAL A 45 2.96 -11.16 17.21
N THR A 46 3.67 -11.78 18.13
CA THR A 46 4.82 -12.64 17.80
C THR A 46 4.39 -13.87 17.02
N VAL A 47 5.16 -14.27 16.02
CA VAL A 47 4.93 -15.54 15.32
C VAL A 47 5.52 -16.67 16.18
N PRO A 48 4.74 -17.67 16.59
CA PRO A 48 5.25 -18.77 17.42
C PRO A 48 6.44 -19.49 16.77
N GLY A 49 7.54 -19.63 17.52
CA GLY A 49 8.75 -20.31 17.05
C GLY A 49 9.61 -19.52 16.06
N ALA A 50 9.29 -18.26 15.76
CA ALA A 50 10.05 -17.41 14.86
C ALA A 50 10.63 -16.18 15.57
N PRO A 51 11.77 -15.63 15.10
CA PRO A 51 12.40 -14.46 15.70
C PRO A 51 11.73 -13.13 15.28
N TYR A 52 10.51 -13.17 14.73
CA TYR A 52 9.80 -12.01 14.20
C TYR A 52 8.30 -12.06 14.50
N SER A 53 7.63 -10.93 14.30
CA SER A 53 6.20 -10.75 14.53
C SER A 53 5.39 -10.71 13.24
N PHE A 54 4.07 -10.78 13.35
CA PHE A 54 3.16 -10.59 12.23
C PHE A 54 3.26 -9.17 11.65
N GLY A 55 3.50 -8.16 12.48
CA GLY A 55 3.80 -6.80 12.04
C GLY A 55 5.02 -6.74 11.14
N THR A 56 6.11 -7.43 11.52
CA THR A 56 7.31 -7.58 10.66
C THR A 56 6.96 -8.23 9.33
N VAL A 57 6.16 -9.30 9.33
CA VAL A 57 5.75 -10.00 8.10
C VAL A 57 4.87 -9.13 7.20
N VAL A 58 3.93 -8.35 7.76
CA VAL A 58 3.10 -7.41 7.00
C VAL A 58 3.95 -6.29 6.40
N ARG A 59 4.87 -5.74 7.19
CA ARG A 59 5.77 -4.69 6.73
C ARG A 59 6.69 -5.17 5.61
N ALA A 60 7.30 -6.33 5.79
CA ALA A 60 8.17 -6.95 4.78
C ALA A 60 7.41 -7.20 3.46
N GLN A 61 6.16 -7.65 3.51
CA GLN A 61 5.35 -7.81 2.30
C GLN A 61 5.03 -6.48 1.62
N ALA A 62 4.73 -5.43 2.39
CA ALA A 62 4.47 -4.11 1.84
C ALA A 62 5.72 -3.49 1.19
N ASP A 63 6.89 -3.70 1.80
CA ASP A 63 8.18 -3.25 1.25
C ASP A 63 8.56 -4.05 -0.01
N GLY A 64 8.44 -5.38 0.02
CA GLY A 64 8.70 -6.23 -1.14
C GLY A 64 7.74 -5.96 -2.32
N ASP A 65 6.49 -5.58 -2.06
CA ASP A 65 5.58 -5.14 -3.11
C ASP A 65 6.04 -3.82 -3.75
N ALA A 66 6.47 -2.86 -2.93
CA ALA A 66 6.99 -1.59 -3.41
C ALA A 66 8.25 -1.77 -4.27
N ASP A 67 9.16 -2.63 -3.85
CA ASP A 67 10.40 -2.89 -4.57
C ASP A 67 10.13 -3.59 -5.89
N ALA A 68 9.26 -4.61 -5.91
CA ALA A 68 8.83 -5.25 -7.15
C ALA A 68 8.17 -4.26 -8.15
N LEU A 69 7.41 -3.28 -7.64
CA LEU A 69 6.85 -2.22 -8.49
C LEU A 69 7.94 -1.29 -9.03
N ARG A 70 8.90 -0.88 -8.19
CA ARG A 70 10.01 0.01 -8.60
C ARG A 70 10.93 -0.65 -9.62
N GLU A 71 11.31 -1.91 -9.41
CA GLU A 71 12.14 -2.68 -10.34
C GLU A 71 11.50 -2.81 -11.73
N ARG A 72 10.17 -2.83 -11.80
CA ARG A 72 9.40 -2.83 -13.04
C ARG A 72 9.13 -1.43 -13.61
N GLY A 73 9.77 -0.39 -13.06
CA GLY A 73 9.62 1.00 -13.48
C GLY A 73 8.22 1.56 -13.25
N ARG A 74 7.45 1.03 -12.28
CA ARG A 74 6.09 1.50 -12.01
C ARG A 74 6.12 2.81 -11.24
N ARG A 75 5.16 3.69 -11.54
CA ARG A 75 4.95 4.97 -10.84
C ARG A 75 4.28 4.69 -9.49
N LEU A 76 5.05 4.78 -8.41
CA LEU A 76 4.62 4.48 -7.06
C LEU A 76 4.89 5.66 -6.12
N LEU A 77 3.86 6.08 -5.40
CA LEU A 77 3.97 6.93 -4.20
C LEU A 77 3.61 6.10 -2.96
N ARG A 78 4.44 6.20 -1.92
CA ARG A 78 4.18 5.57 -0.61
C ARG A 78 4.04 6.65 0.44
N LEU A 79 3.01 6.56 1.26
CA LEU A 79 2.76 7.49 2.37
C LEU A 79 2.53 6.72 3.65
N HIS A 80 3.24 7.08 4.71
CA HIS A 80 2.95 6.61 6.05
C HIS A 80 1.94 7.55 6.70
N LEU A 81 0.87 7.01 7.27
CA LEU A 81 -0.23 7.76 7.86
C LEU A 81 0.06 8.22 9.30
N GLY A 82 1.27 8.02 9.79
CA GLY A 82 1.63 8.18 11.22
C GLY A 82 1.02 7.12 12.14
N ASP A 83 0.99 7.44 13.43
CA ASP A 83 0.51 6.54 14.50
C ASP A 83 -1.03 6.51 14.61
N ASP A 84 -1.69 7.59 14.18
CA ASP A 84 -3.14 7.65 14.01
C ASP A 84 -3.47 7.67 12.52
N ALA A 85 -3.76 6.48 11.98
CA ALA A 85 -4.08 6.32 10.57
C ALA A 85 -5.34 7.08 10.15
N ALA A 86 -6.32 7.26 11.04
CA ALA A 86 -7.55 7.97 10.73
C ALA A 86 -7.28 9.46 10.56
N GLU A 87 -6.51 10.05 11.48
CA GLU A 87 -6.07 11.44 11.38
C GLU A 87 -5.14 11.66 10.18
N GLY A 88 -4.20 10.74 9.94
CA GLY A 88 -3.32 10.78 8.76
C GLY A 88 -4.10 10.78 7.44
N LEU A 89 -5.14 9.93 7.34
CA LEU A 89 -6.03 9.91 6.18
C LEU A 89 -6.82 11.21 6.02
N ARG A 90 -7.30 11.80 7.12
CA ARG A 90 -8.02 13.09 7.08
C ARG A 90 -7.11 14.20 6.53
N ARG A 91 -5.89 14.31 7.04
CA ARG A 91 -4.89 15.28 6.58
C ARG A 91 -4.53 15.08 5.12
N LEU A 92 -4.34 13.83 4.69
CA LEU A 92 -4.13 13.51 3.29
C LEU A 92 -5.31 13.99 2.45
N ALA A 93 -6.54 13.65 2.82
CA ALA A 93 -7.75 14.02 2.09
C ALA A 93 -7.92 15.55 1.96
N GLU A 94 -7.55 16.33 2.98
CA GLU A 94 -7.54 17.79 2.95
C GLU A 94 -6.49 18.32 1.97
N GLY A 95 -5.26 17.80 2.04
CA GLY A 95 -4.16 18.23 1.19
C GLY A 95 -4.37 18.00 -0.31
N VAL A 96 -5.17 16.99 -0.71
CA VAL A 96 -5.50 16.73 -2.14
C VAL A 96 -6.78 17.41 -2.62
N ARG A 97 -7.52 18.11 -1.74
CA ARG A 97 -8.71 18.88 -2.10
C ARG A 97 -8.42 20.36 -2.38
N ALA A 98 -7.32 20.88 -1.84
CA ALA A 98 -6.77 22.19 -2.19
C ALA A 98 -6.20 22.18 -3.63
#